data_AF-A0A2D7SML2-F1
#
_entry.id   AF-A0A2D7SML2-F1
#
_cell.length_a   1.000
_cell.length_b   1.000
_cell.length_c   1.000
_cell.angle_alpha   90.00
_cell.angle_beta   90.00
_cell.angle_gamma   90.00
#
_symmetry.space_group_name_H-M   'P 1'
#
loop_
_entity.id
_entity.type
_entity.pdbx_description
1 polymer ?
#
loop_
_entity_poly.entity_id
_entity_poly.type
_entity_poly.pdbx_seq_one_letter_code
_entity_poly.pdbx_strand_id
1 'polypeptide(L)'
;MLRALGHELLAARKLQFGKSRGTRLKRKAMTVYKLSKKAYLKIMLHAAKYPTTPVCGYLVGPKPGNSDESEESANVSAQKRSSDVDVADAVPIFHTLPTAPMLEASALLVEELYRGKKHAIIGYYHANEHATDKTLGITGTMVAERISQECPNSCALVVNAKELENPKKSGLALLTKSNHSDSDFEERPINTLQIENSQSTFNSLTAHLQKGTQAKISDFDDHLQDVSKDFRNDSLF
;
A
#
# COMPACT_ATOMS: atom_id res chain seq x y z
N MET A 1 -31.61 -38.65 -56.53
CA MET A 1 -30.59 -37.92 -57.32
C MET A 1 -31.00 -36.45 -57.34
N LEU A 2 -30.23 -35.62 -56.64
CA LEU A 2 -30.13 -34.16 -56.74
C LEU A 2 -31.42 -33.32 -56.86
N ARG A 3 -31.95 -32.80 -55.73
CA ARG A 3 -32.56 -31.44 -55.65
C ARG A 3 -33.04 -30.96 -54.27
N ALA A 4 -32.56 -31.50 -53.14
CA ALA A 4 -33.02 -31.08 -51.81
C ALA A 4 -31.93 -30.86 -50.75
N LEU A 5 -30.69 -30.53 -51.15
CA LEU A 5 -29.57 -30.21 -50.25
C LEU A 5 -28.84 -28.92 -50.65
N GLY A 6 -29.55 -27.99 -51.32
CA GLY A 6 -28.95 -26.80 -51.92
C GLY A 6 -29.31 -25.45 -51.27
N HIS A 7 -30.22 -25.41 -50.29
CA HIS A 7 -30.73 -24.14 -49.75
C HIS A 7 -30.44 -23.87 -48.26
N GLU A 8 -30.00 -24.85 -47.47
CA GLU A 8 -29.60 -24.60 -46.07
C GLU A 8 -28.13 -24.17 -45.90
N LEU A 9 -27.26 -24.37 -46.90
CA LEU A 9 -25.85 -23.99 -46.81
C LEU A 9 -25.55 -22.52 -47.18
N LEU A 10 -26.54 -21.76 -47.68
CA LEU A 10 -26.35 -20.33 -48.00
C LEU A 10 -26.87 -19.36 -46.92
N ALA A 11 -27.68 -19.84 -45.96
CA ALA A 11 -28.11 -19.05 -44.80
C ALA A 11 -27.05 -19.05 -43.68
N ALA A 12 -26.23 -20.10 -43.57
CA ALA A 12 -25.20 -20.21 -42.54
C ALA A 12 -23.92 -19.39 -42.82
N ARG A 13 -23.76 -18.80 -44.02
CA ARG A 13 -22.53 -18.08 -44.41
C ARG A 13 -22.64 -16.55 -44.42
N LYS A 14 -23.81 -15.99 -44.09
CA LYS A 14 -24.02 -14.52 -43.93
C LYS A 14 -24.10 -14.04 -42.47
N LEU A 15 -23.73 -14.88 -41.50
CA LEU A 15 -23.63 -14.52 -40.08
C LEU A 15 -22.20 -14.47 -39.54
N GLN A 16 -21.17 -14.36 -40.40
CA GLN A 16 -19.76 -14.27 -40.00
C GLN A 16 -19.03 -12.97 -40.39
N PHE A 17 -19.74 -11.89 -40.65
CA PHE A 17 -19.14 -10.54 -40.64
C PHE A 17 -19.89 -9.60 -39.68
N GLY A 18 -20.09 -10.07 -38.45
CA GLY A 18 -20.20 -9.15 -37.33
C GLY A 18 -18.86 -8.44 -37.20
N LYS A 19 -18.83 -7.13 -37.46
CA LYS A 19 -17.70 -6.26 -37.10
C LYS A 19 -17.29 -6.62 -35.67
N SER A 20 -16.16 -7.30 -35.51
CA SER A 20 -15.49 -7.41 -34.21
C SER A 20 -15.16 -5.99 -33.82
N ARG A 21 -16.07 -5.35 -33.06
CA ARG A 21 -15.76 -4.16 -32.30
C ARG A 21 -14.67 -4.64 -31.36
N GLY A 22 -13.42 -4.44 -31.76
CA GLY A 22 -12.28 -4.65 -30.89
C GLY A 22 -12.60 -3.92 -29.61
N THR A 23 -12.95 -4.69 -28.58
CA THR A 23 -12.95 -4.21 -27.21
C THR A 23 -11.50 -3.83 -26.98
N ARG A 24 -11.19 -2.57 -27.26
CA ARG A 24 -9.94 -1.93 -26.89
C ARG A 24 -9.89 -2.13 -25.39
N LEU A 25 -9.15 -3.15 -24.94
CA LEU A 25 -8.85 -3.33 -23.53
C LEU A 25 -8.33 -1.96 -23.10
N LYS A 26 -9.15 -1.24 -22.33
CA LYS A 26 -8.71 0.01 -21.73
C LYS A 26 -7.54 -0.42 -20.88
N ARG A 27 -6.31 -0.10 -21.31
CA ARG A 27 -5.13 -0.25 -20.46
C ARG A 27 -5.48 0.48 -19.17
N LYS A 28 -5.74 -0.28 -18.10
CA LYS A 28 -5.92 0.28 -16.76
C LYS A 28 -4.65 1.10 -16.52
N ALA A 29 -4.80 2.40 -16.30
CA ALA A 29 -3.66 3.24 -15.97
C ALA A 29 -2.95 2.62 -14.76
N MET A 30 -1.62 2.56 -14.78
CA MET A 30 -0.89 2.02 -13.63
C MET A 30 -1.07 2.99 -12.46
N THR A 31 -1.58 2.48 -11.34
CA THR A 31 -1.64 3.20 -10.08
C THR A 31 -0.22 3.39 -9.54
N VAL A 32 0.10 4.63 -9.18
CA VAL A 32 1.35 4.99 -8.51
C VAL A 32 1.07 5.23 -7.04
N TYR A 33 1.88 4.64 -6.17
CA TYR A 33 1.82 4.84 -4.72
C TYR A 33 2.91 5.83 -4.32
N LYS A 34 2.51 6.97 -3.77
CA LYS A 34 3.42 8.04 -3.34
C LYS A 34 3.57 7.97 -1.83
N LEU A 35 4.75 7.60 -1.36
CA LEU A 35 5.08 7.44 0.04
C LEU A 35 5.78 8.70 0.54
N SER A 36 5.20 9.37 1.55
CA SER A 36 5.79 10.55 2.16
C SER A 36 7.12 10.21 2.84
N LYS A 37 7.99 11.22 2.98
CA LYS A 37 9.24 11.08 3.73
C LYS A 37 8.99 10.61 5.17
N LYS A 38 7.97 11.18 5.82
CA LYS A 38 7.57 10.83 7.19
C LYS A 38 7.15 9.36 7.32
N ALA A 39 6.26 8.91 6.44
CA ALA A 39 5.79 7.53 6.43
C ALA A 39 6.95 6.55 6.22
N TYR A 40 7.82 6.84 5.24
CA TYR A 40 9.01 6.03 4.97
C TYR A 40 9.92 5.92 6.19
N LEU A 41 10.28 7.05 6.82
CA LEU A 41 11.19 7.04 7.96
C LEU A 41 10.62 6.26 9.15
N LYS A 42 9.31 6.40 9.44
CA LYS A 42 8.66 5.63 10.51
C LYS A 42 8.72 4.12 10.27
N ILE A 43 8.40 3.66 9.06
CA ILE A 43 8.44 2.24 8.71
C ILE A 43 9.86 1.69 8.92
N MET A 44 10.86 2.37 8.36
CA MET A 44 12.24 1.90 8.37
C MET A 44 12.83 1.96 9.79
N LEU A 45 12.55 3.01 10.57
CA LEU A 45 13.04 3.12 11.95
C LEU A 45 12.32 2.14 12.89
N HIS A 46 11.05 1.82 12.64
CA HIS A 46 10.35 0.78 13.40
C HIS A 46 11.00 -0.59 13.19
N ALA A 47 11.25 -0.96 11.93
CA ALA A 47 11.97 -2.20 11.60
C ALA A 47 13.41 -2.20 12.16
N ALA A 48 14.10 -1.06 12.15
CA ALA A 48 15.45 -0.92 12.71
C ALA A 48 15.51 -1.09 14.23
N LYS A 49 14.45 -0.70 14.96
CA LYS A 49 14.36 -0.87 16.42
C LYS A 49 14.30 -2.35 16.81
N TYR A 50 13.69 -3.17 15.95
CA TYR A 50 13.34 -4.56 16.20
C TYR A 50 13.89 -5.48 15.09
N PRO A 51 15.23 -5.62 14.97
CA PRO A 51 15.85 -6.25 13.80
C PRO A 51 15.62 -7.77 13.69
N THR A 52 15.19 -8.43 14.76
CA THR A 52 15.03 -9.89 14.84
C THR A 52 13.61 -10.32 15.16
N THR A 53 12.65 -9.40 15.17
CA THR A 53 11.25 -9.70 15.43
C THR A 53 10.39 -9.11 14.32
N PRO A 54 9.26 -9.75 13.97
CA PRO A 54 8.38 -9.17 12.97
C PRO A 54 7.78 -7.87 13.52
N VAL A 55 7.69 -6.85 12.67
CA VAL A 55 6.99 -5.60 13.02
C VAL A 55 5.92 -5.28 11.99
N CYS A 56 4.89 -4.55 12.41
CA CYS A 56 3.86 -4.11 11.50
C CYS A 56 3.18 -2.81 11.89
N GLY A 57 2.42 -2.27 10.94
CA GLY A 57 1.54 -1.15 11.21
C GLY A 57 0.69 -0.73 10.02
N TYR A 58 -0.02 0.38 10.19
CA TYR A 58 -0.95 0.89 9.20
C TYR A 58 -0.35 2.01 8.36
N LEU A 59 -0.74 2.05 7.09
CA LEU A 59 -0.47 3.16 6.17
C LEU A 59 -1.71 4.04 6.12
N VAL A 60 -1.51 5.35 6.28
CA VAL A 60 -2.60 6.33 6.38
C VAL A 60 -2.47 7.38 5.31
N GLY A 61 -3.59 7.75 4.70
CA GLY A 61 -3.64 8.70 3.59
C GLY A 61 -5.03 9.30 3.40
N PRO A 62 -5.19 10.22 2.44
CA PRO A 62 -6.49 10.82 2.14
C PRO A 62 -7.53 9.73 1.85
N LYS A 63 -8.74 9.88 2.42
CA LYS A 63 -9.81 8.90 2.22
C LYS A 63 -10.16 8.79 0.72
N PRO A 64 -10.17 7.57 0.14
CA PRO A 64 -10.57 7.37 -1.25
C PRO A 64 -11.99 7.90 -1.49
N GLY A 65 -12.18 8.73 -2.51
CA GLY A 65 -13.49 9.31 -2.86
C GLY A 65 -13.80 10.68 -2.24
N ASN A 66 -12.94 11.21 -1.36
CA ASN A 66 -13.03 12.58 -0.82
C ASN A 66 -12.03 13.52 -1.50
N SER A 67 -11.85 13.42 -2.82
CA SER A 67 -11.33 14.58 -3.55
C SER A 67 -12.43 15.62 -3.48
N ASP A 68 -12.33 16.55 -2.52
CA ASP A 68 -13.19 17.73 -2.45
C ASP A 68 -13.21 18.32 -3.87
N GLU A 69 -14.36 18.21 -4.54
CA GLU A 69 -14.71 18.94 -5.74
C GLU A 69 -14.83 20.41 -5.33
N SER A 70 -13.70 21.04 -4.99
CA SER A 70 -13.62 22.50 -4.99
C SER A 70 -13.55 22.91 -6.46
N GLU A 71 -14.72 23.29 -7.00
CA GLU A 71 -14.94 23.76 -8.37
C GLU A 71 -14.16 25.03 -8.77
N GLU A 72 -13.12 25.42 -8.02
CA GLU A 72 -12.37 26.67 -8.22
C GLU A 72 -10.93 26.46 -8.71
N SER A 73 -10.74 25.47 -9.58
CA SER A 73 -9.54 25.34 -10.41
C SER A 73 -9.84 24.55 -11.68
N ALA A 74 -10.89 24.97 -12.40
CA ALA A 74 -11.30 24.36 -13.67
C ALA A 74 -10.42 24.76 -14.88
N ASN A 75 -9.36 25.56 -14.71
CA ASN A 75 -8.59 26.09 -15.86
C ASN A 75 -7.07 26.12 -15.66
N VAL A 76 -6.43 25.01 -15.28
CA VAL A 76 -5.07 24.66 -15.79
C VAL A 76 -4.89 23.14 -15.78
N SER A 77 -4.73 22.56 -16.97
CA SER A 77 -4.32 21.18 -17.28
C SER A 77 -5.36 20.06 -17.07
N ALA A 78 -5.97 19.68 -18.19
CA ALA A 78 -6.66 18.42 -18.37
C ALA A 78 -5.68 17.22 -18.22
N GLN A 79 -5.41 16.79 -16.99
CA GLN A 79 -4.73 15.51 -16.70
C GLN A 79 -5.02 14.98 -15.29
N LYS A 80 -6.15 15.31 -14.65
CA LYS A 80 -6.48 14.84 -13.29
C LYS A 80 -7.45 13.66 -13.32
N ARG A 81 -6.94 12.49 -13.74
CA ARG A 81 -7.48 11.15 -13.42
C ARG A 81 -6.38 10.27 -12.85
N SER A 82 -5.51 10.83 -12.01
CA SER A 82 -4.44 10.05 -11.41
C SER A 82 -5.06 9.10 -10.39
N SER A 83 -5.11 7.82 -10.74
CA SER A 83 -5.41 6.68 -9.87
C SER A 83 -4.30 6.48 -8.83
N ASP A 84 -3.62 7.54 -8.42
CA ASP A 84 -2.47 7.52 -7.53
C ASP A 84 -2.97 7.44 -6.09
N VAL A 85 -2.16 6.83 -5.24
CA VAL A 85 -2.46 6.62 -3.82
C VAL A 85 -1.40 7.35 -3.01
N ASP A 86 -1.82 8.37 -2.27
CA ASP A 86 -0.94 9.15 -1.42
C ASP A 86 -0.88 8.55 -0.02
N VAL A 87 0.25 7.94 0.33
CA VAL A 87 0.57 7.46 1.67
C VAL A 87 1.22 8.58 2.46
N ALA A 88 0.39 9.33 3.18
CA ALA A 88 0.78 10.54 3.90
C ALA A 88 1.53 10.22 5.20
N ASP A 89 1.18 9.14 5.90
CA ASP A 89 1.80 8.75 7.16
C ASP A 89 1.83 7.23 7.33
N ALA A 90 2.67 6.75 8.26
CA ALA A 90 2.66 5.38 8.73
C ALA A 90 2.51 5.39 10.26
N VAL A 91 1.79 4.42 10.80
CA VAL A 91 1.59 4.27 12.25
C VAL A 91 2.18 2.93 12.68
N PRO A 92 3.29 2.92 13.44
CA PRO A 92 3.81 1.73 14.11
C PRO A 92 2.80 1.16 15.09
N ILE A 93 2.50 -0.14 14.96
CA ILE A 93 1.51 -0.80 15.81
C ILE A 93 2.15 -1.91 16.65
N PHE A 94 2.63 -2.99 16.03
CA PHE A 94 3.09 -4.15 16.78
C PHE A 94 4.53 -4.54 16.44
N HIS A 95 5.26 -4.95 17.46
CA HIS A 95 6.51 -5.71 17.39
C HIS A 95 6.38 -7.10 18.03
N THR A 96 5.19 -7.43 18.50
CA THR A 96 4.77 -8.76 18.93
C THR A 96 3.79 -9.37 17.91
N LEU A 97 3.53 -10.67 18.00
CA LEU A 97 2.51 -11.32 17.16
C LEU A 97 1.12 -10.85 17.61
N PRO A 98 0.38 -10.09 16.78
CA PRO A 98 -0.85 -9.48 17.25
C PRO A 98 -2.00 -10.49 17.24
N THR A 99 -2.86 -10.38 18.25
CA THR A 99 -4.13 -11.10 18.29
C THR A 99 -5.23 -10.30 17.57
N ALA A 100 -6.31 -10.96 17.16
CA ALA A 100 -7.43 -10.28 16.50
C ALA A 100 -8.01 -9.11 17.33
N PRO A 101 -8.23 -9.23 18.66
CA PRO A 101 -8.69 -8.10 19.47
C PRO A 101 -7.73 -6.91 19.47
N MET A 102 -6.42 -7.15 19.46
CA MET A 102 -5.41 -6.09 19.40
C MET A 102 -5.45 -5.37 18.05
N LEU A 103 -5.57 -6.12 16.95
CA LEU A 103 -5.71 -5.56 15.60
C LEU A 103 -6.97 -4.70 15.49
N GLU A 104 -8.11 -5.17 15.97
CA GLU A 104 -9.37 -4.44 15.94
C GLU A 104 -9.30 -3.14 16.77
N ALA A 105 -8.79 -3.22 18.01
CA ALA A 105 -8.67 -2.06 18.88
C ALA A 105 -7.70 -1.00 18.30
N SER A 106 -6.55 -1.45 17.78
CA SER A 106 -5.57 -0.55 17.18
C SER A 106 -6.08 0.12 15.90
N ALA A 107 -6.79 -0.62 15.04
CA ALA A 107 -7.40 -0.06 13.83
C ALA A 107 -8.44 1.03 14.17
N LEU A 108 -9.35 0.74 15.11
CA LEU A 108 -10.38 1.69 15.55
C LEU A 108 -9.75 2.97 16.12
N LEU A 109 -8.70 2.83 16.93
CA LEU A 109 -7.99 3.98 17.49
C LEU A 109 -7.30 4.82 16.41
N VAL A 110 -6.63 4.18 15.46
CA VAL A 110 -5.97 4.87 14.35
C VAL A 110 -6.99 5.59 13.46
N GLU A 111 -8.12 4.96 13.15
CA GLU A 111 -9.20 5.60 12.41
C GLU A 111 -9.70 6.86 13.11
N GLU A 112 -9.89 6.82 14.43
CA GLU A 112 -10.34 7.98 15.19
C GLU A 112 -9.31 9.10 15.21
N LEU A 113 -8.03 8.77 15.46
CA LEU A 113 -6.94 9.75 15.50
C LEU A 113 -6.75 10.50 14.17
N TYR A 114 -7.04 9.85 13.05
CA TYR A 114 -6.86 10.42 11.71
C TYR A 114 -8.17 10.92 11.06
N ARG A 115 -9.33 10.70 11.71
CA ARG A 115 -10.65 11.18 11.27
C ARG A 115 -10.66 12.69 11.04
N GLY A 116 -10.12 13.46 11.98
CA GLY A 116 -10.08 14.93 11.91
C GLY A 116 -9.25 15.48 10.74
N LYS A 117 -8.30 14.68 10.22
CA LYS A 117 -7.48 15.04 9.04
C LYS A 117 -8.14 14.60 7.72
N LYS A 118 -9.35 14.03 7.73
CA LYS A 118 -9.98 13.34 6.59
C LYS A 118 -9.11 12.20 6.01
N HIS A 119 -8.28 11.58 6.84
CA HIS A 119 -7.44 10.45 6.46
C HIS A 119 -8.09 9.13 6.87
N ALA A 120 -7.71 8.04 6.22
CA ALA A 120 -8.14 6.68 6.51
C ALA A 120 -6.97 5.71 6.42
N ILE A 121 -7.14 4.52 6.99
CA ILE A 121 -6.23 3.40 6.77
C ILE A 121 -6.36 2.97 5.30
N ILE A 122 -5.28 3.12 4.54
CA ILE A 122 -5.23 2.81 3.10
C ILE A 122 -4.23 1.70 2.79
N GLY A 123 -3.63 1.09 3.81
CA GLY A 123 -2.70 0.00 3.63
C GLY A 123 -2.10 -0.51 4.91
N TYR A 124 -1.20 -1.47 4.74
CA TYR A 124 -0.50 -2.16 5.82
C TYR A 124 0.99 -2.20 5.50
N TYR A 125 1.84 -2.24 6.51
CA TYR A 125 3.23 -2.60 6.31
C TYR A 125 3.66 -3.69 7.27
N HIS A 126 4.64 -4.47 6.82
CA HIS A 126 5.20 -5.58 7.56
C HIS A 126 6.71 -5.63 7.36
N ALA A 127 7.45 -6.00 8.40
CA ALA A 127 8.83 -6.46 8.28
C ALA A 127 8.90 -7.85 8.90
N ASN A 128 9.41 -8.83 8.14
CA ASN A 128 9.56 -10.19 8.63
C ASN A 128 10.80 -10.33 9.54
N GLU A 129 10.79 -11.33 10.41
CA GLU A 129 11.94 -11.71 11.23
C GLU A 129 13.16 -12.12 10.38
N HIS A 130 12.90 -12.76 9.24
CA HIS A 130 13.94 -13.21 8.34
C HIS A 130 14.20 -12.16 7.25
N ALA A 131 15.43 -11.66 7.19
CA ALA A 131 15.79 -10.50 6.40
C ALA A 131 15.58 -10.63 4.87
N THR A 132 15.42 -11.84 4.33
CA THR A 132 15.11 -12.05 2.89
C THR A 132 13.66 -12.36 2.60
N ASP A 133 12.84 -12.59 3.63
CA ASP A 133 11.43 -12.88 3.42
C ASP A 133 10.68 -11.60 3.10
N LYS A 134 10.03 -11.57 1.94
CA LYS A 134 9.26 -10.43 1.43
C LYS A 134 7.76 -10.74 1.33
N THR A 135 7.30 -11.78 2.00
CA THR A 135 5.88 -12.15 2.06
C THR A 135 5.18 -11.40 3.19
N LEU A 136 3.84 -11.37 3.18
CA LEU A 136 3.04 -10.79 4.26
C LEU A 136 2.78 -11.76 5.42
N GLY A 137 3.13 -13.04 5.26
CA GLY A 137 2.63 -14.11 6.12
C GLY A 137 1.09 -14.20 6.14
N ILE A 138 0.55 -15.06 7.00
CA ILE A 138 -0.90 -15.29 7.08
C ILE A 138 -1.60 -14.06 7.68
N THR A 139 -1.14 -13.58 8.83
CA THR A 139 -1.76 -12.44 9.54
C THR A 139 -1.72 -11.17 8.70
N GLY A 140 -0.58 -10.84 8.09
CA GLY A 140 -0.46 -9.65 7.24
C GLY A 140 -1.35 -9.74 6.00
N THR A 141 -1.50 -10.93 5.41
CA THR A 141 -2.41 -11.16 4.28
C THR A 141 -3.87 -10.93 4.68
N MET A 142 -4.31 -11.46 5.83
CA MET A 142 -5.68 -11.26 6.33
C MET A 142 -5.98 -9.77 6.59
N VAL A 143 -5.05 -9.05 7.22
CA VAL A 143 -5.20 -7.62 7.50
C VAL A 143 -5.25 -6.82 6.20
N ALA A 144 -4.30 -7.06 5.28
CA ALA A 144 -4.28 -6.39 3.99
C ALA A 144 -5.55 -6.68 3.18
N GLU A 145 -6.08 -7.90 3.23
CA GLU A 145 -7.34 -8.25 2.59
C GLU A 145 -8.51 -7.48 3.20
N ARG A 146 -8.61 -7.43 4.53
CA ARG A 146 -9.67 -6.66 5.20
C ARG A 146 -9.62 -5.18 4.80
N ILE A 147 -8.42 -4.58 4.76
CA ILE A 147 -8.25 -3.19 4.30
C ILE A 147 -8.67 -3.04 2.83
N SER A 148 -8.37 -4.02 1.96
CA SER A 148 -8.75 -3.96 0.54
C SER A 148 -10.27 -3.96 0.28
N GLN A 149 -11.07 -4.50 1.21
CA GLN A 149 -12.53 -4.49 1.13
C GLN A 149 -13.09 -3.09 1.33
N GLU A 150 -12.49 -2.29 2.21
CA GLU A 150 -12.90 -0.92 2.51
C GLU A 150 -12.19 0.11 1.59
N CYS A 151 -10.98 -0.22 1.11
CA CYS A 151 -10.16 0.61 0.24
C CYS A 151 -9.63 -0.21 -0.96
N PRO A 152 -10.33 -0.23 -2.10
CA PRO A 152 -9.96 -1.08 -3.25
C PRO A 152 -8.58 -0.84 -3.86
N ASN A 153 -8.02 0.37 -3.69
CA ASN A 153 -6.65 0.70 -4.13
C ASN A 153 -5.65 0.65 -2.96
N SER A 154 -5.92 -0.14 -1.91
CA SER A 154 -4.99 -0.29 -0.81
C SER A 154 -3.71 -1.00 -1.25
N CYS A 155 -2.65 -0.79 -0.48
CA CYS A 155 -1.39 -1.49 -0.66
C CYS A 155 -0.87 -2.12 0.63
N ALA A 156 0.05 -3.06 0.44
CA ALA A 156 0.90 -3.57 1.50
C ALA A 156 2.37 -3.27 1.17
N LEU A 157 3.14 -2.85 2.17
CA LEU A 157 4.59 -2.64 2.03
C LEU A 157 5.34 -3.67 2.88
N VAL A 158 6.22 -4.44 2.26
CA VAL A 158 7.08 -5.38 3.00
C VAL A 158 8.51 -4.86 3.03
N VAL A 159 9.07 -4.72 4.24
CA VAL A 159 10.43 -4.25 4.47
C VAL A 159 11.41 -5.38 4.16
N ASN A 160 12.40 -5.07 3.32
CA ASN A 160 13.56 -5.91 3.10
C ASN A 160 14.69 -5.44 4.04
N ALA A 161 14.82 -6.11 5.19
CA ALA A 161 15.77 -5.71 6.23
C ALA A 161 17.24 -5.69 5.74
N LYS A 162 17.61 -6.48 4.71
CA LYS A 162 18.96 -6.42 4.11
C LYS A 162 19.29 -5.10 3.44
N GLU A 163 18.27 -4.33 3.07
CA GLU A 163 18.41 -3.07 2.34
C GLU A 163 18.14 -1.86 3.24
N LEU A 164 17.96 -2.06 4.55
CA LEU A 164 17.65 -1.01 5.54
C LEU A 164 18.73 0.08 5.59
N GLU A 165 19.99 -0.33 5.41
CA GLU A 165 21.15 0.57 5.38
C GLU A 165 21.58 0.96 3.96
N ASN A 166 20.86 0.54 2.92
CA ASN A 166 21.24 0.83 1.54
C ASN A 166 20.81 2.23 1.12
N PRO A 167 21.74 3.18 0.85
CA PRO A 167 21.40 4.56 0.51
C PRO A 167 20.87 4.74 -0.92
N LYS A 168 20.74 3.67 -1.70
CA LYS A 168 20.34 3.68 -3.13
C LYS A 168 19.03 2.98 -3.41
N LYS A 169 18.49 2.20 -2.46
CA LYS A 169 17.26 1.42 -2.64
C LYS A 169 16.25 1.80 -1.57
N SER A 170 14.95 1.67 -1.89
CA SER A 170 13.89 1.88 -0.92
C SER A 170 13.97 0.93 0.27
N GLY A 171 14.39 -0.31 0.04
CA GLY A 171 14.24 -1.39 1.02
C GLY A 171 12.78 -1.80 1.25
N LEU A 172 11.87 -1.42 0.34
CA LEU A 172 10.44 -1.75 0.41
C LEU A 172 9.99 -2.47 -0.85
N ALA A 173 9.28 -3.58 -0.68
CA ALA A 173 8.51 -4.25 -1.72
C ALA A 173 7.04 -3.80 -1.62
N LEU A 174 6.47 -3.36 -2.74
CA LEU A 174 5.07 -2.96 -2.82
C LEU A 174 4.23 -4.14 -3.29
N LEU A 175 3.25 -4.53 -2.49
CA LEU A 175 2.28 -5.57 -2.80
C LEU A 175 0.89 -4.96 -2.91
N THR A 176 0.08 -5.47 -3.83
CA THR A 176 -1.33 -5.06 -3.98
C THR A 176 -2.18 -6.27 -4.30
N LYS A 177 -3.49 -6.19 -4.06
CA LYS A 177 -4.40 -7.30 -4.35
C LYS A 177 -4.30 -7.72 -5.82
N SER A 178 -4.15 -9.02 -6.05
CA SER A 178 -4.12 -9.55 -7.42
C SER A 178 -5.49 -9.42 -8.06
N ASN A 179 -5.51 -9.07 -9.35
CA ASN A 179 -6.75 -9.07 -10.14
C ASN A 179 -6.92 -10.37 -10.96
N HIS A 180 -5.92 -11.25 -10.97
CA HIS A 180 -5.78 -12.29 -12.00
C HIS A 180 -5.19 -13.64 -11.53
N SER A 181 -4.80 -13.80 -10.26
CA SER A 181 -4.15 -15.02 -9.75
C SER A 181 -4.81 -15.55 -8.48
N ASP A 182 -4.55 -16.83 -8.19
CA ASP A 182 -4.88 -17.51 -6.91
C ASP A 182 -4.09 -16.95 -5.71
N SER A 183 -3.10 -16.08 -5.95
CA SER A 183 -2.38 -15.39 -4.87
C SER A 183 -3.11 -14.11 -4.49
N ASP A 184 -3.44 -13.94 -3.21
CA ASP A 184 -4.19 -12.77 -2.74
C ASP A 184 -3.47 -11.44 -3.05
N PHE A 185 -2.14 -11.41 -2.96
CA PHE A 185 -1.30 -10.22 -3.19
C PHE A 185 -0.12 -10.50 -4.12
N GLU A 186 0.16 -9.55 -5.03
CA GLU A 186 1.27 -9.61 -5.98
C GLU A 186 2.21 -8.41 -5.82
N GLU A 187 3.53 -8.67 -5.91
CA GLU A 187 4.56 -7.62 -5.90
C GLU A 187 4.45 -6.78 -7.19
N ARG A 188 4.46 -5.46 -7.03
CA ARG A 188 4.41 -4.51 -8.14
C ARG A 188 5.81 -4.06 -8.56
N PRO A 189 5.99 -3.69 -9.84
CA PRO A 189 7.28 -3.18 -10.31
C PRO A 189 7.74 -1.95 -9.53
N ILE A 190 9.05 -1.81 -9.33
CA ILE A 190 9.65 -0.76 -8.48
C ILE A 190 9.25 0.67 -8.86
N ASN A 191 8.92 0.94 -10.13
CA ASN A 191 8.50 2.26 -10.60
C ASN A 191 7.08 2.66 -10.17
N THR A 192 6.32 1.75 -9.55
CA THR A 192 4.98 2.01 -9.03
C THR A 192 5.00 2.54 -7.59
N LEU A 193 6.11 2.43 -6.87
CA LEU A 193 6.32 3.04 -5.56
C LEU A 193 7.26 4.24 -5.68
N GLN A 194 6.75 5.43 -5.42
CA GLN A 194 7.51 6.68 -5.43
C GLN A 194 7.72 7.16 -4.00
N ILE A 195 8.98 7.29 -3.59
CA ILE A 195 9.33 7.85 -2.28
C ILE A 195 9.59 9.34 -2.46
N GLU A 196 8.91 10.16 -1.67
CA GLU A 196 9.09 11.61 -1.64
C GLU A 196 10.55 11.97 -1.45
N ASN A 197 11.11 12.76 -2.38
CA ASN A 197 12.50 13.22 -2.33
C ASN A 197 13.50 12.09 -2.05
N SER A 198 13.32 10.93 -2.70
CA SER A 198 13.95 9.63 -2.37
C SER A 198 15.40 9.72 -1.88
N GLN A 199 16.31 10.34 -2.62
CA GLN A 199 17.71 10.43 -2.22
C GLN A 199 17.92 11.21 -0.90
N SER A 200 17.22 12.34 -0.71
CA SER A 200 17.27 13.10 0.55
C SER A 200 16.65 12.32 1.70
N THR A 201 15.58 11.58 1.42
CA THR A 201 14.90 10.70 2.37
C THR A 201 15.78 9.54 2.82
N PHE A 202 16.51 8.89 1.91
CA PHE A 202 17.48 7.84 2.24
C PHE A 202 18.65 8.38 3.05
N ASN A 203 19.19 9.54 2.68
CA ASN A 203 20.24 10.21 3.46
C ASN A 203 19.74 10.57 4.88
N SER A 204 18.47 10.98 5.00
CA SER A 204 17.83 11.26 6.29
C SER A 204 17.71 9.99 7.14
N LEU A 205 17.32 8.86 6.55
CA LEU A 205 17.29 7.56 7.23
C LEU A 205 18.68 7.19 7.77
N THR A 206 19.72 7.27 6.93
CA THR A 206 21.10 7.01 7.36
C THR A 206 21.49 7.89 8.54
N ALA A 207 21.18 9.19 8.49
CA ALA A 207 21.47 10.10 9.59
C ALA A 207 20.69 9.76 10.88
N HIS A 208 19.44 9.32 10.77
CA HIS A 208 18.64 8.89 11.92
C HIS A 208 19.19 7.61 12.56
N LEU A 209 19.59 6.63 11.74
CA LEU A 209 20.18 5.37 12.20
C LEU A 209 21.53 5.61 12.92
N GLN A 210 22.38 6.46 12.35
CA GLN A 210 23.66 6.85 12.97
C GLN A 210 23.47 7.55 14.33
N LYS A 211 22.38 8.32 14.49
CA LYS A 211 22.01 8.98 15.75
C LYS A 211 21.30 8.06 16.75
N GLY A 212 21.01 6.82 16.40
CA GLY A 212 20.23 5.91 17.26
C GLY A 212 18.75 6.33 17.40
N THR A 213 18.19 7.05 16.43
CA THR A 213 16.79 7.55 16.52
C THR A 213 15.77 6.41 16.57
N GLN A 214 16.10 5.24 16.00
CA GLN A 214 15.26 4.05 16.06
C GLN A 214 14.93 3.64 17.50
N ALA A 215 15.80 3.89 18.47
CA ALA A 215 15.51 3.57 19.88
C ALA A 215 14.39 4.46 20.48
N LYS A 216 14.08 5.58 19.84
CA LYS A 216 13.08 6.56 20.30
C LYS A 216 11.70 6.37 19.66
N ILE A 217 11.60 5.57 18.59
CA ILE A 217 10.31 5.30 17.98
C ILE A 217 9.48 4.44 18.96
N SER A 218 8.22 4.81 19.15
CA SER A 218 7.26 4.03 19.94
C SER A 218 6.21 3.44 19.01
N ASP A 219 5.82 2.21 19.26
CA ASP A 219 4.66 1.60 18.59
C ASP A 219 3.48 1.44 19.56
N PHE A 220 2.41 0.80 19.11
CA PHE A 220 1.22 0.61 19.94
C PHE A 220 1.45 -0.41 21.06
N ASP A 221 2.28 -1.44 20.87
CA ASP A 221 2.71 -2.34 21.95
C ASP A 221 3.42 -1.58 23.07
N ASP A 222 4.34 -0.68 22.73
CA ASP A 222 4.97 0.25 23.67
C ASP A 222 3.95 1.09 24.43
N HIS A 223 2.94 1.62 23.72
CA HIS A 223 1.87 2.45 24.29
C HIS A 223 0.95 1.67 25.25
N LEU A 224 0.66 0.40 24.93
CA LEU A 224 -0.13 -0.48 25.80
C LEU A 224 0.58 -0.75 27.14
N GLN A 225 1.91 -0.77 27.14
CA GLN A 225 2.72 -0.88 28.36
C GLN A 225 2.86 0.45 29.11
N ASP A 226 2.95 1.55 28.37
CA ASP A 226 3.09 2.90 28.91
C ASP A 226 2.37 3.92 28.03
N VAL A 227 1.20 4.37 28.48
CA VAL A 227 0.34 5.31 27.75
C VAL A 227 0.97 6.67 27.47
N SER A 228 2.08 7.01 28.15
CA SER A 228 2.83 8.24 27.88
C SER A 228 3.63 8.16 26.56
N LYS A 229 3.88 6.96 26.04
CA LYS A 229 4.57 6.75 24.76
C LYS A 229 3.60 7.01 23.60
N ASP A 230 3.82 8.12 22.89
CA ASP A 230 3.01 8.48 21.71
C ASP A 230 3.46 7.71 20.46
N PHE A 231 2.71 6.65 20.12
CA PHE A 231 2.97 5.82 18.93
C PHE A 231 2.72 6.53 17.59
N ARG A 232 2.14 7.74 17.59
CA ARG A 232 2.06 8.58 16.37
C ARG A 232 3.42 9.17 16.01
N ASN A 233 4.35 9.29 16.96
CA ASN A 233 5.71 9.78 16.74
C ASN A 233 5.76 11.14 16.00
N ASP A 234 4.77 12.02 16.22
CA ASP A 234 4.66 13.30 15.51
C ASP A 234 5.79 14.29 15.87
N SER A 235 6.45 14.11 17.01
CA SER A 235 7.58 14.94 17.44
C SER A 235 8.93 14.53 16.85
N LEU A 236 9.01 13.38 16.16
CA LEU A 236 10.26 12.85 15.60
C LEU A 236 10.51 13.23 14.14
N PHE A 237 9.52 13.75 13.40
CA PHE A 237 9.56 13.95 11.94
C PHE A 237 8.92 15.25 11.47
#